data_AF-A0A090X379-F1
#
_entry.id   AF-A0A090X379-F1
#
_cell.length_a   1.000
_cell.length_b   1.000
_cell.length_c   1.000
_cell.angle_alpha   90.00
_cell.angle_beta   90.00
_cell.angle_gamma   90.00
#
_symmetry.space_group_name_H-M   'P 1'
#
loop_
_entity.id
_entity.type
_entity.pdbx_description
1 polymer ?
#
loop_
_entity_poly.entity_id
_entity_poly.type
_entity_poly.pdbx_seq_one_letter_code
_entity_poly.pdbx_strand_id
1 'polypeptide(L)'
;MKGDIVMAMQGTTINDAYGFVEFKDASYKNDNKEYVFEDFKVVSSFDEDVRKITINSPDIIEGELSGKFKLEEIPELFKNAIGNVYTNYRSETVTKDQYLDYEFQIYDKIVDLVFPDIALGENTTLKGQVASNEAQFKMTFRTPEIKLFDDIKLDKVNVQINNQNPLFNTYIKIDNVKNGVYDVNDFKLINVTNKDTLFFRTEFASEKRESDKYNLSFYHTVNDSSQSVVGIRKSDIKFQAKMVFK
;
A
#
# COMPACT_ATOMS: atom_id res chain seq x y z
N MET A 1 6.07 -25.65 6.37
CA MET A 1 7.33 -25.07 5.91
C MET A 1 8.43 -26.11 6.07
N LYS A 2 9.36 -26.20 5.13
CA LYS A 2 10.57 -27.02 5.18
C LYS A 2 11.77 -26.13 4.78
N GLY A 3 12.98 -26.52 5.16
CA GLY A 3 14.21 -25.78 4.86
C GLY A 3 15.12 -25.70 6.09
N ASP A 4 16.34 -25.23 5.88
CA ASP A 4 17.33 -25.04 6.92
C ASP A 4 17.32 -23.58 7.39
N ILE A 5 17.47 -23.38 8.71
CA ILE A 5 17.56 -22.06 9.31
C ILE A 5 18.90 -21.94 10.03
N VAL A 6 19.70 -20.98 9.61
CA VAL A 6 20.93 -20.58 10.28
C VAL A 6 20.69 -19.24 10.96
N MET A 7 20.83 -19.19 12.27
CA MET A 7 20.61 -17.96 13.04
C MET A 7 21.78 -17.68 13.97
N ALA A 8 22.12 -16.40 14.08
CA ALA A 8 22.98 -15.88 15.12
C ALA A 8 22.34 -14.58 15.62
N MET A 9 21.58 -14.70 16.69
CA MET A 9 20.76 -13.63 17.26
C MET A 9 21.13 -13.42 18.73
N GLN A 10 21.06 -12.17 19.18
CA GLN A 10 21.21 -11.75 20.57
C GLN A 10 20.07 -10.78 20.92
N GLY A 11 19.56 -10.84 22.15
CA GLY A 11 18.45 -10.02 22.62
C GLY A 11 17.66 -10.74 23.71
N THR A 12 16.82 -10.00 24.43
CA THR A 12 15.95 -10.55 25.49
C THR A 12 14.49 -10.67 25.04
N THR A 13 14.11 -9.90 24.02
CA THR A 13 12.78 -9.77 23.44
C THR A 13 12.88 -9.63 21.91
N ILE A 14 11.75 -9.61 21.20
CA ILE A 14 11.76 -9.34 19.75
C ILE A 14 12.14 -7.88 19.44
N ASN A 15 11.90 -6.97 20.39
CA ASN A 15 12.11 -5.53 20.20
C ASN A 15 13.59 -5.14 20.27
N ASP A 16 14.41 -5.85 21.05
CA ASP A 16 15.86 -5.63 21.20
C ASP A 16 16.71 -6.70 20.47
N ALA A 17 16.09 -7.60 19.71
CA ALA A 17 16.79 -8.63 18.97
C ALA A 17 17.65 -8.08 17.81
N TYR A 18 18.94 -8.43 17.80
CA TYR A 18 19.89 -8.11 16.72
C TYR A 18 20.70 -9.34 16.30
N GLY A 19 21.32 -9.26 15.13
CA GLY A 19 22.00 -10.38 14.49
C GLY A 19 21.35 -10.72 13.14
N PHE A 20 21.37 -12.00 12.77
CA PHE A 20 20.76 -12.43 11.51
C PHE A 20 20.04 -13.77 11.62
N VAL A 21 19.10 -13.96 10.70
CA VAL A 21 18.46 -15.25 10.39
C VAL A 21 18.59 -15.45 8.88
N GLU A 22 19.12 -16.60 8.48
CA GLU A 22 19.34 -17.01 7.10
C GLU A 22 18.55 -18.30 6.85
N PHE A 23 17.80 -18.31 5.75
CA PHE A 23 16.91 -19.39 5.36
C PHE A 23 17.46 -20.02 4.09
N LYS A 24 17.62 -21.34 4.09
CA LYS A 24 18.13 -22.10 2.95
C LYS A 24 17.16 -23.19 2.53
N ASP A 25 17.06 -23.40 1.22
CA ASP A 25 16.16 -24.42 0.63
C ASP A 25 14.73 -24.32 1.19
N ALA A 26 14.27 -23.09 1.43
CA ALA A 26 13.01 -22.84 2.11
C ALA A 26 11.84 -23.15 1.18
N SER A 27 10.87 -23.91 1.68
CA SER A 27 9.62 -24.20 0.97
C SER A 27 8.41 -24.15 1.87
N TYR A 28 7.29 -23.71 1.31
CA TYR A 28 6.01 -23.65 1.98
C TYR A 28 4.93 -24.26 1.10
N LYS A 29 4.08 -25.11 1.68
CA LYS A 29 2.96 -25.73 0.97
C LYS A 29 1.68 -25.33 1.67
N ASN A 30 0.74 -24.75 0.91
CA ASN A 30 -0.65 -24.59 1.32
C ASN A 30 -1.53 -25.59 0.56
N ASP A 31 -2.85 -25.45 0.72
CA ASP A 31 -3.83 -26.32 0.08
C ASP A 31 -3.81 -26.24 -1.46
N ASN A 32 -3.32 -25.13 -2.01
CA ASN A 32 -3.34 -24.86 -3.45
C ASN A 32 -2.05 -25.30 -4.15
N LYS A 33 -0.87 -24.99 -3.57
CA LYS A 33 0.43 -25.26 -4.20
C LYS A 33 1.61 -25.26 -3.21
N GLU A 34 2.75 -25.71 -3.73
CA GLU A 34 4.05 -25.62 -3.07
C GLU A 34 4.85 -24.45 -3.64
N TYR A 35 5.39 -23.64 -2.75
CA TYR A 35 6.26 -22.50 -3.02
C TYR A 35 7.67 -22.86 -2.58
N VAL A 36 8.63 -22.71 -3.48
CA VAL A 36 10.06 -22.83 -3.19
C VAL A 36 10.66 -21.44 -3.27
N PHE A 37 11.40 -21.06 -2.24
CA PHE A 37 12.03 -19.75 -2.10
C PHE A 37 13.54 -19.87 -2.33
N GLU A 38 14.12 -18.87 -2.98
CA GLU A 38 15.57 -18.71 -3.01
C GLU A 38 16.11 -18.42 -1.62
N ASP A 39 17.38 -18.77 -1.37
CA ASP A 39 18.04 -18.48 -0.10
C ASP A 39 17.94 -16.99 0.23
N PHE A 40 17.49 -16.67 1.44
CA PHE A 40 17.30 -15.29 1.86
C PHE A 40 17.75 -15.07 3.29
N LYS A 41 18.04 -13.81 3.60
CA LYS A 41 18.54 -13.43 4.91
C LYS A 41 17.85 -12.18 5.42
N VAL A 42 17.66 -12.16 6.74
CA VAL A 42 17.15 -11.03 7.49
C VAL A 42 18.23 -10.63 8.48
N VAL A 43 18.63 -9.37 8.46
CA VAL A 43 19.64 -8.82 9.37
C VAL A 43 18.99 -7.71 10.19
N SER A 44 19.18 -7.75 11.51
CA SER A 44 18.75 -6.72 12.44
C SER A 44 19.98 -6.14 13.12
N SER A 45 20.15 -4.82 13.04
CA SER A 45 21.26 -4.09 13.65
C SER A 45 20.75 -2.84 14.35
N PHE A 46 21.53 -2.33 15.31
CA PHE A 46 21.26 -1.07 15.97
C PHE A 46 22.45 -0.12 15.78
N ASP A 47 22.15 1.14 15.50
CA ASP A 47 23.05 2.26 15.68
C ASP A 47 22.47 3.13 16.81
N GLU A 48 23.11 3.08 17.97
CA GLU A 48 22.54 3.56 19.23
C GLU A 48 21.15 2.96 19.50
N ASP A 49 20.09 3.78 19.43
CA ASP A 49 18.70 3.38 19.62
C ASP A 49 17.91 3.27 18.30
N VAL A 50 18.56 3.50 17.15
CA VAL A 50 17.96 3.37 15.83
C VAL A 50 18.17 1.94 15.33
N ARG A 51 17.07 1.21 15.18
CA ARG A 51 17.08 -0.13 14.60
C ARG A 51 17.05 -0.05 13.09
N LYS A 52 17.83 -0.90 12.42
CA LYS A 52 17.75 -1.17 10.99
C LYS A 52 17.52 -2.67 10.78
N ILE A 53 16.52 -3.02 9.97
CA ILE A 53 16.28 -4.39 9.54
C ILE A 53 16.36 -4.43 8.01
N THR A 54 17.21 -5.30 7.48
CA THR A 54 17.33 -5.53 6.02
C THR A 54 16.87 -6.94 5.69
N ILE A 55 16.15 -7.08 4.58
CA ILE A 55 15.73 -8.36 4.02
C ILE A 55 16.30 -8.45 2.61
N ASN A 56 17.02 -9.54 2.30
CA ASN A 56 17.54 -9.81 0.97
C ASN A 56 16.99 -11.15 0.47
N SER A 57 15.77 -11.12 -0.06
CA SER A 57 15.17 -12.26 -0.76
C SER A 57 14.98 -11.90 -2.24
N PRO A 58 15.59 -12.65 -3.17
CA PRO A 58 15.48 -12.40 -4.61
C PRO A 58 14.06 -12.55 -5.18
N ASP A 59 13.17 -13.24 -4.46
CA ASP A 59 11.89 -13.69 -4.98
C ASP A 59 10.70 -13.47 -4.03
N ILE A 60 10.92 -12.94 -2.82
CA ILE A 60 9.88 -12.55 -1.86
C ILE A 60 9.85 -11.03 -1.70
N ILE A 61 10.91 -10.47 -1.11
CA ILE A 61 11.05 -9.05 -0.80
C ILE A 61 12.51 -8.68 -0.58
N GLU A 62 12.92 -7.54 -1.10
CA GLU A 62 14.25 -6.97 -0.88
C GLU A 62 14.12 -5.54 -0.38
N GLY A 63 14.88 -5.17 0.64
CA GLY A 63 14.89 -3.79 1.12
C GLY A 63 15.12 -3.69 2.63
N GLU A 64 14.67 -2.58 3.19
CA GLU A 64 14.96 -2.25 4.58
C GLU A 64 13.85 -1.46 5.25
N LEU A 65 13.86 -1.56 6.58
CA LEU A 65 13.16 -0.66 7.46
C LEU A 65 14.11 -0.12 8.54
N SER A 66 13.90 1.12 8.95
CA SER A 66 14.77 1.79 9.93
C SER A 66 14.01 2.79 10.80
N GLY A 67 14.41 2.92 12.06
CA GLY A 67 13.86 3.94 12.95
C GLY A 67 13.85 3.53 14.42
N LYS A 68 13.04 4.21 15.22
CA LYS A 68 12.79 3.89 16.62
C LYS A 68 11.39 3.31 16.73
N PHE A 69 11.29 2.00 16.75
CA PHE A 69 10.01 1.30 16.75
C PHE A 69 10.10 -0.04 17.50
N LYS A 70 8.96 -0.50 17.98
CA LYS A 70 8.77 -1.86 18.47
C LYS A 70 8.18 -2.73 17.37
N LEU A 71 8.80 -3.87 17.11
CA LEU A 71 8.36 -4.79 16.04
C LEU A 71 6.92 -5.24 16.24
N GLU A 72 6.53 -5.47 17.50
CA GLU A 72 5.17 -5.92 17.85
C GLU A 72 4.09 -4.83 17.67
N GLU A 73 4.47 -3.55 17.66
CA GLU A 73 3.54 -2.42 17.51
C GLU A 73 3.46 -1.90 16.07
N ILE A 74 4.24 -2.45 15.13
CA ILE A 74 4.20 -2.06 13.71
C ILE A 74 2.77 -2.14 13.15
N PRO A 75 2.01 -3.25 13.31
CA PRO A 75 0.66 -3.33 12.76
C PRO A 75 -0.24 -2.20 13.27
N GLU A 76 -0.18 -1.89 14.56
CA GLU A 76 -0.97 -0.84 15.22
C GLU A 76 -0.52 0.56 14.79
N LEU A 77 0.77 0.79 14.59
CA LEU A 77 1.29 2.04 14.01
C LEU A 77 0.66 2.32 12.64
N PHE A 78 0.66 1.32 11.74
CA PHE A 78 0.04 1.46 10.42
C PHE A 78 -1.48 1.62 10.49
N LYS A 79 -2.16 0.80 11.30
CA LYS A 79 -3.62 0.89 11.51
C LYS A 79 -4.01 2.29 12.00
N ASN A 80 -3.28 2.85 12.97
CA ASN A 80 -3.54 4.17 13.50
C ASN A 80 -3.27 5.28 12.47
N ALA A 81 -2.17 5.18 11.74
CA ALA A 81 -1.77 6.19 10.77
C ALA A 81 -2.73 6.27 9.56
N ILE A 82 -3.28 5.13 9.14
CA ILE A 82 -4.31 5.05 8.08
C ILE A 82 -5.70 5.35 8.63
N GLY A 83 -6.04 4.82 9.80
CA GLY A 83 -7.37 4.89 10.40
C GLY A 83 -7.77 6.32 10.80
N ASN A 84 -6.82 7.13 11.27
CA ASN A 84 -7.07 8.53 11.68
C ASN A 84 -7.53 9.45 10.53
N VAL A 85 -7.52 8.98 9.29
CA VAL A 85 -8.21 9.64 8.16
C VAL A 85 -9.74 9.70 8.39
N TYR A 86 -10.29 8.78 9.18
CA TYR A 86 -11.68 8.78 9.62
C TYR A 86 -11.79 9.24 11.07
N THR A 87 -12.63 10.24 11.33
CA THR A 87 -12.83 10.80 12.68
C THR A 87 -13.45 9.85 13.69
N ASN A 88 -14.19 8.83 13.24
CA ASN A 88 -14.76 7.79 14.09
C ASN A 88 -13.79 6.64 14.40
N TYR A 89 -12.60 6.64 13.80
CA TYR A 89 -11.59 5.64 14.10
C TYR A 89 -11.05 5.84 15.52
N ARG A 90 -10.94 4.74 16.26
CA ARG A 90 -10.37 4.74 17.61
C ARG A 90 -8.95 4.21 17.51
N SER A 91 -7.99 5.08 17.72
CA SER A 91 -6.58 4.69 17.74
C SER A 91 -6.29 3.72 18.87
N GLU A 92 -5.56 2.65 18.56
CA GLU A 92 -4.98 1.76 19.54
C GLU A 92 -3.84 2.44 20.28
N THR A 93 -3.57 2.02 21.51
CA THR A 93 -2.45 2.60 22.27
C THR A 93 -1.14 2.02 21.77
N VAL A 94 -0.25 2.91 21.31
CA VAL A 94 1.12 2.59 20.90
C VAL A 94 2.13 3.41 21.70
N THR A 95 3.37 2.95 21.77
CA THR A 95 4.47 3.70 22.35
C THR A 95 4.64 5.02 21.61
N LYS A 96 4.85 6.10 22.36
CA LYS A 96 5.03 7.46 21.81
C LYS A 96 6.38 7.62 21.15
N ASP A 97 6.49 8.64 20.30
CA ASP A 97 7.72 9.02 19.60
C ASP A 97 8.34 7.92 18.75
N GLN A 98 7.52 6.95 18.31
CA GLN A 98 7.94 5.94 17.35
C GLN A 98 7.94 6.49 15.94
N TYR A 99 8.95 6.11 15.17
CA TYR A 99 8.99 6.32 13.72
C TYR A 99 9.64 5.13 13.02
N LEU A 100 9.18 4.88 11.81
CA LEU A 100 9.62 3.78 10.96
C LEU A 100 9.61 4.28 9.52
N ASP A 101 10.80 4.34 8.93
CA ASP A 101 11.03 4.50 7.51
C ASP A 101 11.18 3.13 6.86
N TYR A 102 10.67 2.96 5.65
CA TYR A 102 10.72 1.68 4.94
C TYR A 102 10.86 1.89 3.43
N GLU A 103 11.62 1.01 2.77
CA GLU A 103 11.73 0.92 1.32
C GLU A 103 11.94 -0.54 0.93
N PHE A 104 11.03 -1.06 0.12
CA PHE A 104 11.00 -2.45 -0.31
C PHE A 104 10.74 -2.55 -1.81
N GLN A 105 11.45 -3.48 -2.44
CA GLN A 105 11.09 -4.10 -3.70
C GLN A 105 10.34 -5.40 -3.39
N ILE A 106 9.11 -5.53 -3.91
CA ILE A 106 8.22 -6.66 -3.65
C ILE A 106 8.18 -7.54 -4.90
N TYR A 107 8.33 -8.84 -4.71
CA TYR A 107 8.24 -9.84 -5.76
C TYR A 107 6.93 -10.62 -5.65
N ASP A 108 6.52 -11.28 -6.73
CA ASP A 108 5.17 -11.82 -6.86
C ASP A 108 4.87 -12.99 -5.89
N LYS A 109 5.88 -13.79 -5.50
CA LYS A 109 5.64 -15.00 -4.67
C LYS A 109 4.99 -14.69 -3.32
N ILE A 110 5.36 -13.59 -2.66
CA ILE A 110 4.75 -13.22 -1.38
C ILE A 110 3.32 -12.71 -1.56
N VAL A 111 3.04 -12.06 -2.69
CA VAL A 111 1.71 -11.55 -3.02
C VAL A 111 0.78 -12.73 -3.27
N ASP A 112 1.17 -13.63 -4.16
CA ASP A 112 0.43 -14.84 -4.53
C ASP A 112 0.14 -15.75 -3.32
N LEU A 113 1.07 -15.80 -2.36
CA LEU A 113 0.87 -16.53 -1.10
C LEU A 113 -0.27 -15.96 -0.25
N VAL A 114 -0.44 -14.63 -0.23
CA VAL A 114 -1.38 -13.92 0.65
C VAL A 114 -2.69 -13.56 -0.07
N PHE A 115 -2.59 -13.24 -1.36
CA PHE A 115 -3.65 -12.76 -2.24
C PHE A 115 -3.55 -13.50 -3.58
N PRO A 116 -4.05 -14.75 -3.67
CA PRO A 116 -3.89 -15.59 -4.86
C PRO A 116 -4.55 -15.02 -6.12
N ASP A 117 -5.52 -14.12 -5.95
CA ASP A 117 -6.21 -13.44 -7.05
C ASP A 117 -5.53 -12.12 -7.45
N ILE A 118 -4.33 -11.82 -6.93
CA ILE A 118 -3.57 -10.60 -7.21
C ILE A 118 -2.17 -11.01 -7.65
N ALA A 119 -1.75 -10.55 -8.82
CA ALA A 119 -0.35 -10.63 -9.25
C ALA A 119 0.22 -9.24 -9.46
N LEU A 120 1.44 -9.01 -9.00
CA LEU A 120 2.16 -7.76 -9.16
C LEU A 120 3.27 -7.90 -10.21
N GLY A 121 3.50 -6.83 -10.97
CA GLY A 121 4.60 -6.77 -11.92
C GLY A 121 5.96 -6.79 -11.23
N GLU A 122 6.96 -7.30 -11.92
CA GLU A 122 8.36 -7.19 -11.51
C GLU A 122 8.73 -5.72 -11.24
N ASN A 123 9.66 -5.46 -10.32
CA ASN A 123 10.05 -4.11 -9.88
C ASN A 123 8.92 -3.33 -9.21
N THR A 124 8.01 -4.02 -8.53
CA THR A 124 7.08 -3.38 -7.61
C THR A 124 7.86 -2.79 -6.44
N THR A 125 7.62 -1.52 -6.14
CA THR A 125 8.26 -0.80 -5.03
C THR A 125 7.22 -0.27 -4.06
N LEU A 126 7.53 -0.38 -2.77
CA LEU A 126 6.74 0.15 -1.66
C LEU A 126 7.69 0.88 -0.72
N LYS A 127 7.46 2.18 -0.52
CA LYS A 127 8.26 2.95 0.43
C LYS A 127 7.49 4.03 1.13
N GLY A 128 7.99 4.47 2.26
CA GLY A 128 7.32 5.50 3.02
C GLY A 128 7.81 5.63 4.44
N GLN A 129 6.95 6.23 5.25
CA GLN A 129 7.23 6.54 6.64
C GLN A 129 5.94 6.45 7.44
N VAL A 130 6.01 5.88 8.63
CA VAL A 130 4.94 5.94 9.63
C VAL A 130 5.51 6.42 10.96
N ALA A 131 4.77 7.27 11.67
CA ALA A 131 5.15 7.71 13.01
C ALA A 131 3.94 7.81 13.94
N SER A 132 4.14 7.55 15.22
CA SER A 132 3.08 7.67 16.23
C SER A 132 2.65 9.11 16.45
N ASN A 133 3.60 10.06 16.30
CA ASN A 133 3.34 11.48 16.50
C ASN A 133 2.51 12.02 15.34
N GLU A 134 1.38 12.65 15.68
CA GLU A 134 0.39 13.15 14.71
C GLU A 134 -0.15 12.06 13.75
N ALA A 135 0.08 10.78 14.09
CA ALA A 135 -0.26 9.64 13.24
C ALA A 135 0.22 9.81 11.79
N GLN A 136 1.43 10.34 11.61
CA GLN A 136 1.99 10.62 10.29
C GLN A 136 2.05 9.34 9.44
N PHE A 137 1.55 9.42 8.20
CA PHE A 137 1.58 8.35 7.22
C PHE A 137 1.99 8.87 5.85
N LYS A 138 3.07 8.29 5.32
CA LYS A 138 3.53 8.47 3.94
C LYS A 138 3.73 7.12 3.31
N MET A 139 3.28 6.98 2.08
CA MET A 139 3.44 5.77 1.27
C MET A 139 3.57 6.16 -0.20
N THR A 140 4.49 5.53 -0.90
CA THR A 140 4.58 5.51 -2.36
C THR A 140 4.68 4.06 -2.77
N PHE A 141 3.66 3.59 -3.49
CA PHE A 141 3.61 2.29 -4.10
C PHE A 141 3.64 2.45 -5.61
N ARG A 142 4.55 1.77 -6.29
CA ARG A 142 4.63 1.77 -7.75
C ARG A 142 4.84 0.37 -8.26
N THR A 143 4.10 0.02 -9.30
CA THR A 143 4.27 -1.26 -9.98
C THR A 143 4.01 -1.11 -11.47
N PRO A 144 4.77 -1.81 -12.34
CA PRO A 144 4.52 -1.79 -13.78
C PRO A 144 3.16 -2.38 -14.15
N GLU A 145 2.65 -3.33 -13.37
CA GLU A 145 1.41 -4.04 -13.66
C GLU A 145 0.75 -4.56 -12.37
N ILE A 146 -0.58 -4.53 -12.30
CA ILE A 146 -1.35 -5.36 -11.38
C ILE A 146 -2.33 -6.18 -12.20
N LYS A 147 -2.37 -7.49 -11.99
CA LYS A 147 -3.47 -8.34 -12.44
C LYS A 147 -4.36 -8.64 -11.25
N LEU A 148 -5.66 -8.44 -11.40
CA LEU A 148 -6.68 -8.71 -10.39
C LEU A 148 -7.67 -9.72 -10.98
N PHE A 149 -7.88 -10.82 -10.28
CA PHE A 149 -8.67 -11.96 -10.78
C PHE A 149 -8.16 -12.39 -12.18
N ASP A 150 -9.07 -12.84 -13.04
CA ASP A 150 -8.71 -13.36 -14.37
C ASP A 150 -8.77 -12.30 -15.49
N ASP A 151 -9.45 -11.17 -15.28
CA ASP A 151 -9.87 -10.28 -16.36
C ASP A 151 -9.56 -8.79 -16.15
N ILE A 152 -9.07 -8.39 -14.96
CA ILE A 152 -8.71 -7.00 -14.68
C ILE A 152 -7.19 -6.82 -14.70
N LYS A 153 -6.72 -5.85 -15.48
CA LYS A 153 -5.30 -5.48 -15.57
C LYS A 153 -5.12 -3.97 -15.45
N LEU A 154 -4.18 -3.57 -14.59
CA LEU A 154 -3.82 -2.18 -14.32
C LEU A 154 -2.37 -1.96 -14.73
N ASP A 155 -2.12 -1.07 -15.69
CA ASP A 155 -0.78 -0.74 -16.18
C ASP A 155 -0.21 0.48 -15.46
N LYS A 156 1.07 0.40 -15.05
CA LYS A 156 1.87 1.49 -14.45
C LYS A 156 1.14 2.18 -13.30
N VAL A 157 0.80 1.41 -12.28
CA VAL A 157 0.10 1.89 -11.09
C VAL A 157 1.08 2.70 -10.23
N ASN A 158 0.67 3.89 -9.82
CA ASN A 158 1.38 4.76 -8.91
C ASN A 158 0.40 5.28 -7.86
N VAL A 159 0.55 4.82 -6.62
CA VAL A 159 -0.25 5.23 -5.47
C VAL A 159 0.65 6.00 -4.52
N GLN A 160 0.26 7.21 -4.17
CA GLN A 160 0.94 8.05 -3.21
C GLN A 160 -0.04 8.49 -2.14
N ILE A 161 0.32 8.28 -0.89
CA ILE A 161 -0.43 8.74 0.28
C ILE A 161 0.52 9.58 1.13
N ASN A 162 0.05 10.75 1.56
CA ASN A 162 0.72 11.62 2.51
C ASN A 162 -0.34 12.39 3.29
N ASN A 163 -0.68 11.91 4.49
CA ASN A 163 -1.74 12.53 5.30
C ASN A 163 -1.39 13.93 5.81
N GLN A 164 -0.12 14.35 5.74
CA GLN A 164 0.33 15.71 6.08
C GLN A 164 0.37 16.68 4.87
N ASN A 165 0.12 16.21 3.64
CA ASN A 165 0.15 17.09 2.47
C ASN A 165 -1.11 17.98 2.43
N PRO A 166 -0.97 19.32 2.47
CA PRO A 166 -2.12 20.24 2.53
C PRO A 166 -2.90 20.33 1.21
N LEU A 167 -2.32 19.89 0.09
CA LEU A 167 -2.96 19.97 -1.22
C LEU A 167 -3.83 18.75 -1.54
N PHE A 168 -3.35 17.55 -1.20
CA PHE A 168 -4.05 16.27 -1.36
C PHE A 168 -3.41 15.21 -0.48
N ASN A 169 -4.21 14.37 0.15
CA ASN A 169 -3.74 13.28 0.99
C ASN A 169 -3.41 12.02 0.20
N THR A 170 -4.15 11.75 -0.88
CA THR A 170 -3.92 10.58 -1.75
C THR A 170 -3.90 11.00 -3.21
N TYR A 171 -3.00 10.39 -3.96
CA TYR A 171 -2.92 10.47 -5.42
C TYR A 171 -2.78 9.05 -5.98
N ILE A 172 -3.63 8.69 -6.92
CA ILE A 172 -3.56 7.43 -7.66
C ILE A 172 -3.45 7.79 -9.13
N LYS A 173 -2.50 7.18 -9.83
CA LYS A 173 -2.41 7.19 -11.28
C LYS A 173 -2.30 5.76 -11.79
N ILE A 174 -3.07 5.46 -12.84
CA ILE A 174 -3.01 4.21 -13.58
C ILE A 174 -3.04 4.59 -15.06
N ASP A 175 -2.05 4.13 -15.83
CA ASP A 175 -1.95 4.52 -17.24
C ASP A 175 -3.06 3.86 -18.07
N ASN A 176 -3.31 2.56 -17.87
CA ASN A 176 -4.44 1.86 -18.49
C ASN A 176 -5.11 0.90 -17.49
N VAL A 177 -6.42 0.79 -17.57
CA VAL A 177 -7.24 -0.15 -16.81
C VAL A 177 -8.04 -0.96 -17.82
N LYS A 178 -7.76 -2.26 -17.89
CA LYS A 178 -8.52 -3.22 -18.70
C LYS A 178 -9.42 -4.01 -17.77
N ASN A 179 -10.71 -4.10 -18.10
CA ASN A 179 -11.71 -4.76 -17.24
C ASN A 179 -12.79 -5.51 -18.03
N GLY A 180 -12.60 -5.70 -19.34
CA GLY A 180 -13.49 -6.46 -20.21
C GLY A 180 -14.79 -5.75 -20.60
N VAL A 181 -15.25 -4.76 -19.83
CA VAL A 181 -16.49 -4.01 -20.09
C VAL A 181 -16.19 -2.65 -20.72
N TYR A 182 -15.37 -1.85 -20.05
CA TYR A 182 -15.04 -0.50 -20.45
C TYR A 182 -13.61 -0.14 -20.01
N ASP A 183 -12.68 -0.33 -20.94
CA ASP A 183 -11.28 -0.03 -20.70
C ASP A 183 -11.05 1.49 -20.65
N VAL A 184 -10.25 1.93 -19.68
CA VAL A 184 -9.98 3.36 -19.42
C VAL A 184 -8.49 3.65 -19.42
N ASN A 185 -8.14 4.84 -19.91
CA ASN A 185 -6.77 5.34 -19.98
C ASN A 185 -6.58 6.61 -19.15
N ASP A 186 -5.34 6.82 -18.71
CA ASP A 186 -4.87 7.97 -17.93
C ASP A 186 -5.76 8.23 -16.70
N PHE A 187 -6.10 7.16 -15.98
CA PHE A 187 -6.89 7.26 -14.76
C PHE A 187 -6.09 7.96 -13.67
N LYS A 188 -6.68 9.03 -13.13
CA LYS A 188 -6.15 9.79 -12.00
C LYS A 188 -7.23 9.91 -10.94
N LEU A 189 -6.84 9.77 -9.69
CA LEU A 189 -7.66 10.11 -8.53
C LEU A 189 -6.84 10.96 -7.58
N ILE A 190 -7.42 12.05 -7.11
CA ILE A 190 -6.94 12.80 -5.96
C ILE A 190 -7.98 12.75 -4.85
N ASN A 191 -7.50 12.68 -3.61
CA ASN A 191 -8.32 12.79 -2.42
C ASN A 191 -7.78 13.87 -1.48
N VAL A 192 -8.70 14.64 -0.90
CA VAL A 192 -8.45 15.57 0.21
C VAL A 192 -9.44 15.25 1.32
N THR A 193 -8.92 15.11 2.53
CA THR A 193 -9.70 14.95 3.75
C THR A 193 -9.85 16.33 4.41
N ASN A 194 -11.08 16.69 4.75
CA ASN A 194 -11.34 17.87 5.55
C ASN A 194 -12.35 17.49 6.63
N LYS A 195 -11.89 17.50 7.89
CA LYS A 195 -12.61 16.91 9.03
C LYS A 195 -12.99 15.46 8.69
N ASP A 196 -14.27 15.15 8.72
CA ASP A 196 -14.88 13.83 8.59
C ASP A 196 -15.30 13.52 7.15
N THR A 197 -14.97 14.41 6.20
CA THR A 197 -15.36 14.28 4.81
C THR A 197 -14.15 14.07 3.92
N LEU A 198 -14.20 12.98 3.17
CA LEU A 198 -13.27 12.63 2.11
C LEU A 198 -13.79 13.15 0.79
N PHE A 199 -13.09 14.09 0.18
CA PHE A 199 -13.39 14.61 -1.14
C PHE A 199 -12.53 13.94 -2.18
N PHE A 200 -13.15 13.45 -3.24
CA PHE A 200 -12.49 12.77 -4.35
C PHE A 200 -12.73 13.50 -5.65
N ARG A 201 -11.70 13.52 -6.49
CA ARG A 201 -11.82 13.89 -7.90
C ARG A 201 -11.09 12.87 -8.73
N THR A 202 -11.76 12.35 -9.75
CA THR A 202 -11.19 11.43 -10.72
C THR A 202 -11.21 12.02 -12.12
N GLU A 203 -10.19 11.73 -12.90
CA GLU A 203 -10.10 12.09 -14.31
C GLU A 203 -9.64 10.86 -15.09
N PHE A 204 -10.36 10.50 -16.15
CA PHE A 204 -9.98 9.41 -17.05
C PHE A 204 -10.65 9.56 -18.41
N ALA A 205 -10.10 8.86 -19.41
CA ALA A 205 -10.67 8.78 -20.75
C ALA A 205 -10.97 7.33 -21.14
N SER A 206 -11.85 7.13 -22.11
CA SER A 206 -12.03 5.81 -22.71
C SER A 206 -10.82 5.42 -23.55
N GLU A 207 -10.38 4.15 -23.46
CA GLU A 207 -9.39 3.60 -24.39
C GLU A 207 -9.95 3.55 -25.83
N LYS A 208 -11.20 3.12 -26.00
CA LYS A 208 -11.85 2.97 -27.32
C LYS A 208 -12.13 4.31 -28.01
N ARG A 209 -12.30 5.39 -27.24
CA ARG A 209 -12.61 6.72 -27.76
C ARG A 209 -12.07 7.81 -26.83
N GLU A 210 -10.87 8.30 -27.09
CA GLU A 210 -10.20 9.32 -26.25
C GLU A 210 -10.99 10.64 -26.08
N SER A 211 -11.94 10.91 -26.98
CA SER A 211 -12.84 12.08 -26.84
C SER A 211 -13.90 11.91 -25.75
N ASP A 212 -14.10 10.69 -25.25
CA ASP A 212 -14.94 10.38 -24.11
C ASP A 212 -14.13 10.59 -22.83
N LYS A 213 -14.48 11.63 -22.09
CA LYS A 213 -13.76 12.10 -20.91
C LYS A 213 -14.68 12.19 -19.71
N TYR A 214 -14.18 11.72 -18.58
CA TYR A 214 -14.94 11.62 -17.34
C TYR A 214 -14.18 12.33 -16.24
N ASN A 215 -14.74 13.44 -15.76
CA ASN A 215 -14.25 14.17 -14.61
C ASN A 215 -15.29 14.08 -13.51
N LEU A 216 -15.12 13.14 -12.59
CA LEU A 216 -16.09 12.88 -11.52
C LEU A 216 -15.58 13.47 -10.23
N SER A 217 -16.45 14.19 -9.53
CA SER A 217 -16.18 14.66 -8.18
C SER A 217 -17.24 14.10 -7.26
N PHE A 218 -16.81 13.50 -6.15
CA PHE A 218 -17.71 12.95 -5.14
C PHE A 218 -17.11 13.14 -3.76
N TYR A 219 -17.91 12.89 -2.73
CA TYR A 219 -17.43 12.86 -1.37
C TYR A 219 -18.03 11.69 -0.62
N HIS A 220 -17.30 11.25 0.39
CA HIS A 220 -17.76 10.30 1.38
C HIS A 220 -17.65 10.94 2.76
N THR A 221 -18.68 10.76 3.59
CA THR A 221 -18.65 11.18 4.99
C THR A 221 -19.50 10.24 5.83
N VAL A 222 -19.39 10.34 7.15
CA VAL A 222 -20.22 9.61 8.09
C VAL A 222 -21.12 10.62 8.79
N ASN A 223 -22.43 10.39 8.75
CA ASN A 223 -23.38 11.29 9.42
C ASN A 223 -23.46 11.05 10.92
N ASP A 224 -24.21 11.89 11.64
CA ASP A 224 -24.40 11.80 13.09
C ASP A 224 -25.02 10.46 13.55
N SER A 225 -25.69 9.74 12.64
CA SER A 225 -26.23 8.40 12.89
C SER A 225 -25.23 7.27 12.58
N SER A 226 -23.95 7.60 12.40
CA SER A 226 -22.89 6.66 12.01
C SER A 226 -23.12 5.95 10.67
N GLN A 227 -23.89 6.57 9.77
CA GLN A 227 -24.17 6.02 8.45
C GLN A 227 -23.24 6.62 7.40
N SER A 228 -22.77 5.77 6.50
CA SER A 228 -22.00 6.16 5.32
C SER A 228 -22.86 6.94 4.33
N VAL A 229 -22.45 8.16 4.03
CA VAL A 229 -23.10 9.04 3.05
C VAL A 229 -22.13 9.31 1.90
N VAL A 230 -22.57 8.99 0.68
CA VAL A 230 -21.85 9.33 -0.56
C VAL A 230 -22.64 10.38 -1.30
N GLY A 231 -21.98 11.48 -1.66
CA GLY A 231 -22.60 12.54 -2.46
C GLY A 231 -21.81 12.81 -3.73
N ILE A 232 -22.52 13.05 -4.82
CA ILE A 232 -21.93 13.46 -6.09
C ILE A 232 -21.83 14.99 -6.09
N ARG A 233 -20.68 15.51 -6.49
CA ARG A 233 -20.45 16.94 -6.71
C ARG A 233 -20.46 17.23 -8.20
N LYS A 234 -20.37 18.51 -8.54
CA LYS A 234 -20.23 18.96 -9.93
C LYS A 234 -19.19 18.11 -10.66
N SER A 235 -19.64 17.43 -11.70
CA SER A 235 -18.86 16.48 -12.48
C SER A 235 -19.13 16.74 -13.94
N ASP A 236 -18.12 16.56 -14.79
CA ASP A 236 -18.22 16.82 -16.22
C ASP A 236 -18.02 15.50 -16.98
N ILE A 237 -19.06 15.06 -17.69
CA ILE A 237 -19.01 13.85 -18.51
C ILE A 237 -19.20 14.24 -19.97
N LYS A 238 -18.20 13.94 -20.79
CA LYS A 238 -18.26 14.02 -22.24
C LYS A 238 -18.28 12.61 -22.82
N PHE A 239 -19.33 12.29 -23.56
CA PHE A 239 -19.51 10.97 -24.18
C PHE A 239 -20.03 11.14 -25.61
N GLN A 240 -19.42 10.44 -26.56
CA GLN A 240 -19.70 10.53 -28.00
C GLN A 240 -19.70 11.98 -28.50
N ALA A 241 -18.69 12.75 -28.08
CA ALA A 241 -18.56 14.17 -28.37
C ALA A 241 -19.69 15.09 -27.85
N LYS A 242 -20.60 14.59 -27.00
CA LYS A 242 -21.67 15.36 -26.36
C LYS A 242 -21.41 15.49 -24.87
N MET A 243 -21.76 16.64 -24.30
CA MET A 243 -21.78 16.84 -22.85
C MET A 243 -23.06 16.21 -22.30
N VAL A 244 -22.92 15.24 -21.38
CA VAL A 244 -24.05 14.43 -20.88
C VAL A 244 -24.39 14.76 -19.42
N PHE A 245 -23.40 15.21 -18.64
CA PHE A 245 -23.58 15.60 -17.25
C PHE A 245 -22.68 16.80 -16.91
N LYS A 246 -23.23 17.75 -16.16
CA LYS A 246 -22.55 18.97 -15.68
C LYS A 246 -23.11 19.39 -14.32
#